data_AF-A0A955B065-F1
#
_entry.id   AF-A0A955B065-F1
#
_cell.length_a   1.000
_cell.length_b   1.000
_cell.length_c   1.000
_cell.angle_alpha   90.00
_cell.angle_beta   90.00
_cell.angle_gamma   90.00
#
_symmetry.space_group_name_H-M   'P 1'
#
loop_
_entity.id
_entity.type
_entity.pdbx_description
1 polymer ?
#
loop_
_entity_poly.entity_id
_entity_poly.type
_entity_poly.pdbx_seq_one_letter_code
_entity_poly.pdbx_strand_id
1 'polypeptide(L)'
;MQQRIITVVLLIGLFFGLVTLVYGMSTWRLPDRETGYSPEQPIDYSHRLHAGELQIDCQFCHTAADRSRHAGIPSSDVCMKCHKIVTSSFDVLQDEIAKADEEKRTPNPIVSAELRKLYDSFGLDEEL
;
A
#
# COMPACT_ATOMS: atom_id res chain seq x y z
N MET A 1 1.61 26.28 -62.22
CA MET A 1 2.07 27.23 -61.18
C MET A 1 1.29 27.07 -59.88
N GLN A 2 -0.05 27.08 -59.93
CA GLN A 2 -0.94 26.95 -58.76
C GLN A 2 -0.78 25.64 -57.96
N GLN A 3 -0.61 24.48 -58.63
CA GLN A 3 -0.36 23.20 -57.93
C GLN A 3 0.93 23.20 -57.11
N ARG A 4 2.02 23.82 -57.61
CA ARG A 4 3.29 23.91 -56.88
C ARG A 4 3.16 24.78 -55.63
N ILE A 5 2.38 25.85 -55.70
CA ILE A 5 2.10 26.74 -54.56
C ILE A 5 1.30 25.98 -53.50
N ILE A 6 0.26 25.24 -53.90
CA ILE A 6 -0.55 24.43 -52.98
C ILE A 6 0.32 23.36 -52.28
N THR A 7 1.18 22.66 -53.03
CA THR A 7 2.08 21.65 -52.45
C THR A 7 3.05 22.27 -51.43
N VAL A 8 3.63 23.44 -51.72
CA VAL A 8 4.54 24.12 -50.79
C VAL A 8 3.80 24.54 -49.51
N VAL A 9 2.58 25.10 -49.63
CA VAL A 9 1.77 25.49 -48.46
C VAL A 9 1.42 24.29 -47.58
N LEU A 10 1.05 23.16 -48.18
CA LEU A 10 0.75 21.92 -47.44
C LEU A 10 1.99 21.37 -46.72
N LEU A 11 3.16 21.39 -47.37
CA LEU A 11 4.40 20.94 -46.76
C LEU A 11 4.83 21.83 -45.59
N ILE A 12 4.66 23.14 -45.70
CA ILE A 12 4.91 24.09 -44.62
C ILE A 12 3.93 23.83 -43.47
N GLY A 13 2.64 23.69 -43.75
CA GLY A 13 1.63 23.37 -42.74
C GLY A 13 1.92 22.05 -42.01
N LEU A 14 2.32 21.01 -42.76
CA LEU A 14 2.72 19.73 -42.20
C LEU A 14 3.96 19.85 -41.32
N PHE A 15 4.98 20.60 -41.77
CA PHE A 15 6.20 20.82 -41.01
C PHE A 15 5.92 21.55 -39.70
N PHE A 16 5.17 22.64 -39.73
CA PHE A 16 4.80 23.36 -38.51
C PHE A 16 3.92 22.52 -37.58
N GLY A 17 2.99 21.73 -38.13
CA GLY A 17 2.17 20.80 -37.34
C GLY A 17 3.00 19.69 -36.68
N LEU A 18 4.00 19.15 -37.36
CA LEU A 18 4.93 18.18 -36.78
C LEU A 18 5.80 18.79 -35.69
N VAL A 19 6.32 20.00 -35.90
CA VAL A 19 7.14 20.71 -34.91
C VAL A 19 6.35 20.99 -33.64
N THR A 20 5.11 21.48 -33.75
CA THR A 20 4.26 21.74 -32.58
C THR A 20 3.88 20.45 -31.85
N LEU A 21 3.57 19.38 -32.57
CA LEU A 21 3.28 18.06 -31.98
C LEU A 21 4.49 17.53 -31.21
N VAL A 22 5.68 17.51 -31.82
CA VAL A 22 6.92 17.03 -31.20
C VAL A 22 7.26 17.87 -29.97
N TYR A 23 7.16 19.20 -30.07
CA TYR A 23 7.41 20.09 -28.95
C TYR A 23 6.41 19.83 -27.78
N GLY A 24 5.12 19.69 -28.09
CA GLY A 24 4.09 19.36 -27.10
C GLY A 24 4.34 18.02 -26.41
N MET A 25 4.69 16.98 -27.17
CA MET A 25 5.03 15.68 -26.61
C MET A 25 6.30 15.70 -25.76
N SER A 26 7.31 16.48 -26.15
CA SER A 26 8.58 16.58 -25.41
C SER A 26 8.46 17.32 -24.08
N THR A 27 7.47 18.20 -23.95
CA THR A 27 7.23 19.04 -22.77
C THR A 27 6.12 18.50 -21.87
N TRP A 28 5.27 17.61 -22.40
CA TRP A 28 4.33 16.84 -21.60
C TRP A 28 5.07 15.90 -20.64
N ARG A 29 5.11 16.34 -19.38
CA ARG A 29 5.44 15.48 -18.25
C ARG A 29 4.16 14.81 -17.81
N LEU A 30 4.19 13.47 -17.72
CA LEU A 30 3.16 12.75 -16.96
C LEU A 30 3.12 13.36 -15.55
N PRO A 31 1.94 13.46 -14.91
CA PRO A 31 1.87 13.79 -13.49
C PRO A 31 2.91 12.97 -12.76
N ASP A 32 3.70 13.61 -11.90
CA ASP A 32 4.70 12.90 -11.12
C ASP A 32 3.99 11.75 -10.43
N ARG A 33 4.45 10.53 -10.70
CA ARG A 33 4.06 9.41 -9.86
C ARG A 33 4.79 9.73 -8.58
N GLU A 34 4.08 9.90 -7.46
CA GLU A 34 4.59 10.28 -6.14
C GLU A 34 5.67 9.29 -5.62
N THR A 35 6.77 9.12 -6.36
CA THR A 35 7.79 8.11 -6.17
C THR A 35 8.67 8.55 -5.04
N GLY A 36 8.67 7.77 -3.96
CA GLY A 36 9.36 8.14 -2.72
C GLY A 36 8.49 8.94 -1.75
N TYR A 37 7.23 9.24 -2.07
CA TYR A 37 6.29 9.76 -1.09
C TYR A 37 5.96 8.68 -0.05
N SER A 38 6.35 8.92 1.20
CA SER A 38 6.16 8.00 2.31
C SER A 38 5.79 8.80 3.57
N PRO A 39 4.52 9.17 3.73
CA PRO A 39 4.06 9.88 4.91
C PRO A 39 4.02 8.96 6.12
N GLU A 40 4.23 9.53 7.30
CA GLU A 40 4.06 8.81 8.57
C GLU A 40 2.63 8.26 8.67
N GLN A 41 2.52 6.95 8.90
CA GLN A 41 1.23 6.28 9.03
C GLN A 41 0.80 6.23 10.51
N PRO A 42 -0.51 6.36 10.81
CA PRO A 42 -1.01 6.21 12.18
C PRO A 42 -0.65 4.86 12.82
N ILE A 43 -0.56 3.81 12.00
CA ILE A 43 -0.11 2.47 12.37
C ILE A 43 1.06 2.11 11.46
N ASP A 44 2.20 1.71 12.04
CA ASP A 44 3.40 1.38 11.27
C ASP A 44 3.28 0.00 10.60
N TYR A 45 2.49 -0.06 9.54
CA TYR A 45 2.23 -1.30 8.81
C TYR A 45 3.39 -1.69 7.88
N SER A 46 3.97 -2.86 8.15
CA SER A 46 5.06 -3.41 7.33
C SER A 46 4.56 -4.37 6.24
N HIS A 47 4.47 -3.90 4.99
CA HIS A 47 4.26 -4.77 3.82
C HIS A 47 5.38 -5.82 3.68
N ARG A 48 6.61 -5.46 4.07
CA ARG A 48 7.79 -6.33 4.01
C ARG A 48 7.60 -7.57 4.89
N LEU A 49 7.09 -7.39 6.11
CA LEU A 49 6.79 -8.50 7.02
C LEU A 49 5.65 -9.36 6.46
N HIS A 50 4.51 -8.75 6.14
CA HIS A 50 3.30 -9.50 5.79
C HIS A 50 3.37 -10.18 4.43
N ALA A 51 3.70 -9.45 3.37
CA ALA A 51 3.75 -10.01 2.01
C ALA A 51 5.13 -10.58 1.67
N GLY A 52 6.21 -10.03 2.25
CA GLY A 52 7.58 -10.45 1.96
C GLY A 52 8.04 -11.65 2.80
N GLU A 53 7.96 -11.57 4.12
CA GLU A 53 8.47 -12.64 5.00
C GLU A 53 7.42 -13.73 5.24
N LEU A 54 6.19 -13.33 5.57
CA LEU A 54 5.08 -14.26 5.85
C LEU A 54 4.38 -14.76 4.59
N GLN A 55 4.70 -14.20 3.42
CA GLN A 55 4.15 -14.60 2.12
C GLN A 55 2.62 -14.56 2.07
N ILE A 56 2.00 -13.62 2.80
CA ILE A 56 0.54 -13.40 2.74
C ILE A 56 0.21 -12.84 1.35
N ASP A 57 -0.70 -13.50 0.65
CA ASP A 57 -1.10 -13.12 -0.69
C ASP A 57 -1.66 -11.69 -0.75
N CYS A 58 -1.28 -10.94 -1.78
CA CYS A 58 -1.68 -9.54 -1.96
C CYS A 58 -3.20 -9.35 -1.95
N GLN A 59 -3.96 -10.29 -2.54
CA GLN A 59 -5.41 -10.23 -2.65
C GLN A 59 -6.12 -10.51 -1.32
N PHE A 60 -5.41 -11.08 -0.33
CA PHE A 60 -5.96 -11.25 1.01
C PHE A 60 -6.37 -9.90 1.63
N CYS A 61 -5.52 -8.89 1.47
CA CYS A 61 -5.80 -7.52 1.88
C CYS A 61 -6.51 -6.72 0.78
N HIS A 62 -6.02 -6.81 -0.46
CA HIS A 62 -6.52 -6.03 -1.60
C HIS A 62 -7.57 -6.80 -2.41
N THR A 63 -8.69 -7.12 -1.78
CA THR A 63 -9.72 -8.04 -2.31
C THR A 63 -10.42 -7.58 -3.59
N ALA A 64 -10.21 -6.34 -4.05
CA ALA A 64 -10.77 -5.84 -5.29
C ALA A 64 -9.75 -5.75 -6.44
N ALA A 65 -8.49 -6.16 -6.21
CA ALA A 65 -7.39 -5.99 -7.15
C ALA A 65 -7.62 -6.67 -8.52
N ASP A 66 -8.37 -7.78 -8.57
CA ASP A 66 -8.67 -8.53 -9.79
C ASP A 66 -9.94 -8.08 -10.52
N ARG A 67 -10.86 -7.44 -9.80
CA ARG A 67 -12.23 -7.17 -10.27
C ARG A 67 -12.60 -5.69 -10.36
N SER A 68 -11.74 -4.79 -9.89
CA SER A 68 -11.98 -3.35 -9.87
C SER A 68 -10.80 -2.56 -10.43
N ARG A 69 -11.07 -1.35 -10.91
CA ARG A 69 -10.03 -0.37 -11.28
C ARG A 69 -9.25 0.14 -10.05
N HIS A 70 -9.80 -0.04 -8.85
CA HIS A 70 -9.19 0.32 -7.59
C HIS A 70 -9.15 -0.91 -6.68
N ALA A 71 -7.95 -1.32 -6.26
CA ALA A 71 -7.75 -2.48 -5.40
C ALA A 71 -8.31 -2.27 -3.97
N GLY A 72 -8.44 -1.01 -3.55
CA GLY A 72 -8.94 -0.60 -2.24
C GLY A 72 -7.93 -0.81 -1.12
N ILE A 73 -8.13 -0.11 0.00
CA ILE A 73 -7.44 -0.39 1.27
C ILE A 73 -8.36 -1.30 2.08
N PRO A 74 -7.85 -2.37 2.72
CA PRO A 74 -8.70 -3.26 3.51
C PRO A 74 -9.40 -2.50 4.65
N SER A 75 -10.58 -2.97 5.04
CA SER A 75 -11.13 -2.57 6.35
C SER A 75 -10.23 -3.13 7.44
N SER A 76 -10.24 -2.48 8.61
CA SER A 76 -9.49 -2.93 9.76
C SER A 76 -9.85 -4.36 10.18
N ASP A 77 -11.06 -4.87 9.83
CA ASP A 77 -11.51 -6.24 10.12
C ASP A 77 -10.56 -7.31 9.56
N VAL A 78 -9.91 -7.02 8.42
CA VAL A 78 -8.95 -7.94 7.82
C VAL A 78 -7.76 -8.15 8.75
N CYS A 79 -7.28 -7.08 9.38
CA CYS A 79 -6.19 -7.14 10.35
C CYS A 79 -6.57 -8.01 11.55
N MET A 80 -7.81 -7.85 12.03
CA MET A 80 -8.33 -8.59 13.19
C MET A 80 -8.66 -10.06 12.93
N LYS A 81 -8.54 -10.55 11.69
CA LYS A 81 -8.60 -12.00 11.43
C LYS A 81 -7.45 -12.75 12.11
N CYS A 82 -6.28 -12.10 12.21
CA CYS A 82 -5.10 -12.68 12.83
C CYS A 82 -4.76 -11.97 14.15
N HIS A 83 -4.91 -10.65 14.21
CA HIS A 83 -4.44 -9.86 15.35
C HIS A 83 -5.26 -10.00 16.63
N LYS A 84 -6.35 -10.77 16.62
CA LYS A 84 -7.03 -11.26 17.85
C LYS A 84 -6.24 -12.35 18.59
N ILE A 85 -5.34 -13.03 17.88
CA ILE A 85 -4.52 -14.14 18.40
C ILE A 85 -3.06 -13.72 18.41
N VAL A 86 -2.61 -13.02 17.36
CA VAL A 86 -1.25 -12.49 17.24
C VAL A 86 -1.21 -11.06 17.79
N THR A 87 -0.94 -10.97 19.09
CA THR A 87 -1.00 -9.71 19.86
C THR A 87 0.36 -9.06 20.08
N SER A 88 1.45 -9.79 19.86
CA SER A 88 2.83 -9.29 19.92
C SER A 88 3.73 -10.09 18.97
N SER A 89 5.02 -9.76 18.94
CA SER A 89 6.03 -10.55 18.22
C SER A 89 6.16 -11.96 18.82
N PHE A 90 6.53 -12.93 17.99
CA PHE A 90 6.53 -14.34 18.37
C PHE A 90 7.47 -14.64 19.53
N ASP A 91 8.66 -14.03 19.54
CA ASP A 91 9.65 -14.12 20.61
C ASP A 91 9.07 -13.66 21.97
N VAL A 92 8.41 -12.50 22.00
CA VAL A 92 7.80 -11.95 23.22
C VAL A 92 6.69 -12.87 23.75
N LEU A 93 5.87 -13.43 22.86
CA LEU A 93 4.83 -14.37 23.26
C LEU A 93 5.41 -15.68 23.79
N GLN A 94 6.46 -16.20 23.16
CA GLN A 94 7.14 -17.42 23.62
C GLN A 94 7.81 -17.23 24.99
N ASP A 95 8.45 -16.09 25.22
CA ASP A 95 9.08 -15.78 26.50
C ASP A 95 8.05 -15.73 27.64
N GLU A 96 6.87 -15.15 27.39
CA GLU A 96 5.78 -15.12 28.38
C GLU A 96 5.19 -16.50 28.64
N ILE A 97 5.04 -17.32 27.60
CA ILE A 97 4.59 -18.72 27.75
C ILE A 97 5.59 -19.49 28.62
N ALA A 98 6.89 -19.41 28.30
CA ALA A 98 7.93 -20.10 29.05
C ALA A 98 7.96 -19.67 30.53
N LYS A 99 7.81 -18.36 30.79
CA LYS A 99 7.74 -17.82 32.15
C LYS A 99 6.48 -18.28 32.89
N ALA A 100 5.33 -18.30 32.22
CA ALA A 100 4.08 -18.77 32.80
C ALA A 100 4.14 -20.25 33.18
N ASP A 101 4.80 -21.07 32.37
CA ASP A 101 5.02 -22.49 32.63
C ASP A 101 5.93 -22.71 33.86
N GLU A 102 7.01 -21.93 33.99
CA GLU A 102 7.90 -21.95 35.17
C GLU A 102 7.13 -21.56 36.45
N GLU A 103 6.31 -20.52 36.35
CA GLU A 103 5.52 -19.98 37.45
C GLU A 103 4.20 -20.76 37.71
N LYS A 104 3.89 -21.78 36.88
CA LYS A 104 2.65 -22.58 36.92
C LYS A 104 1.38 -21.73 36.90
N ARG A 105 1.39 -20.66 36.12
CA ARG A 105 0.24 -19.76 35.91
C ARG A 105 -0.18 -19.78 34.45
N THR A 106 -1.32 -19.17 34.15
CA THR A 106 -1.69 -18.89 32.77
C THR A 106 -0.85 -17.74 32.21
N PRO A 107 -0.46 -17.77 30.92
CA PRO A 107 0.20 -16.65 30.25
C PRO A 107 -0.67 -15.40 30.34
N ASN A 108 -0.04 -14.26 30.63
CA ASN A 108 -0.71 -12.97 30.61
C ASN A 108 -0.90 -12.53 29.15
N PRO A 109 -2.00 -11.83 28.82
CA PRO A 109 -2.16 -11.23 27.51
C PRO A 109 -1.11 -10.13 27.32
N ILE A 110 -0.33 -10.22 26.24
CA ILE A 110 0.65 -9.20 25.87
C ILE A 110 0.26 -8.60 24.53
N VAL A 111 -0.10 -7.32 24.53
CA VAL A 111 -0.35 -6.55 23.31
C VAL A 111 0.81 -5.56 23.09
N SER A 112 1.43 -5.63 21.91
CA SER A 112 2.50 -4.71 21.53
C SER A 112 1.99 -3.28 21.40
N ALA A 113 2.86 -2.29 21.60
CA ALA A 113 2.46 -0.88 21.55
C ALA A 113 1.87 -0.47 20.19
N GLU A 114 2.40 -1.00 19.08
CA GLU A 114 1.86 -0.75 17.74
C GLU A 114 0.50 -1.42 17.53
N LEU A 115 0.31 -2.64 18.05
CA LEU A 115 -0.98 -3.33 17.92
C LEU A 115 -2.08 -2.69 18.79
N ARG A 116 -1.75 -2.03 19.90
CA ARG A 116 -2.73 -1.23 20.65
C ARG A 116 -3.40 -0.17 19.79
N LYS A 117 -2.64 0.52 18.92
CA LYS A 117 -3.21 1.51 17.98
C LYS A 117 -4.26 0.90 17.05
N LEU A 118 -4.06 -0.36 16.64
CA LEU A 118 -5.05 -1.09 15.86
C LEU A 118 -6.30 -1.37 16.70
N TYR A 119 -6.16 -1.83 17.94
CA TYR A 119 -7.28 -2.14 18.83
C TYR A 119 -8.09 -0.88 19.17
N ASP A 120 -7.40 0.22 19.45
CA ASP A 120 -7.98 1.55 19.69
C ASP A 120 -8.83 2.01 18.50
N SER A 121 -8.39 1.73 17.26
CA SER A 121 -9.15 2.08 16.05
C SER A 121 -10.51 1.39 15.94
N PHE A 122 -10.69 0.28 16.65
CA PHE A 122 -11.95 -0.45 16.77
C PHE A 122 -12.74 -0.13 18.03
N GLY A 123 -12.18 0.66 18.95
CA GLY A 123 -12.75 0.87 20.27
C GLY A 123 -12.83 -0.42 21.10
N LEU A 124 -11.92 -1.37 20.86
CA LEU A 124 -11.78 -2.57 21.69
C LEU A 124 -10.89 -2.22 22.88
N ASP A 125 -11.36 -2.50 24.09
CA ASP A 125 -10.56 -2.46 25.30
C ASP A 125 -9.57 -3.64 25.33
N GLU A 126 -8.47 -3.49 26.07
CA GLU A 126 -7.38 -4.48 26.17
C GLU A 126 -7.81 -5.81 26.86
N GLU A 127 -9.10 -5.98 27.19
CA GLU A 127 -9.69 -7.17 27.84
C GLU A 127 -10.21 -8.21 26.82
N LEU A 128 -9.36 -8.63 25.88
CA LEU A 128 -9.65 -9.76 24.99
C LEU A 128 -9.39 -11.12 25.65
#